data_AF-A0A848KCF5-F1
#
_entry.id   AF-A0A848KCF5-F1
#
_cell.length_a   1.000
_cell.length_b   1.000
_cell.length_c   1.000
_cell.angle_alpha   90.00
_cell.angle_beta   90.00
_cell.angle_gamma   90.00
#
_symmetry.space_group_name_H-M   'P 1'
#
loop_
_entity.id
_entity.type
_entity.pdbx_description
1 polymer ?
#
loop_
_entity_poly.entity_id
_entity_poly.type
_entity_poly.pdbx_seq_one_letter_code
_entity_poly.pdbx_strand_id
1 'polypeptide(L)'
;MLVLEIAAAIVGAFTVAGSGAVGVRLRRTSVELAEIGADNRRLIAVNAENERMAKSAREVAEAVETTSAAVDLGTTIVASSHKVIASIPFEILDAIPATRDTSRIVRGIHDGTADAVYRSIFGVNKAFRDALNKPPAGTD
;
A
#
# COMPACT_ATOMS: atom_id res chain seq x y z
N MET A 1 41.69 73.62 2.84
CA MET A 1 40.59 73.12 3.69
C MET A 1 39.47 72.50 2.88
N LEU A 2 38.84 73.21 1.94
CA LEU A 2 37.67 72.75 1.18
C LEU A 2 37.79 71.36 0.50
N VAL A 3 38.95 71.06 -0.11
CA VAL A 3 39.17 69.78 -0.83
C VAL A 3 39.21 68.57 0.12
N LEU A 4 39.69 68.76 1.34
CA LEU A 4 39.82 67.69 2.33
C LEU A 4 38.44 67.28 2.89
N GLU A 5 37.55 68.25 3.08
CA GLU A 5 36.18 68.02 3.55
C GLU A 5 35.32 67.31 2.50
N ILE A 6 35.47 67.69 1.23
CA ILE A 6 34.78 67.03 0.11
C ILE A 6 35.24 65.56 -0.01
N ALA A 7 36.54 65.30 0.09
CA ALA A 7 37.07 63.94 0.05
C ALA A 7 36.56 63.09 1.22
N ALA A 8 36.52 63.64 2.44
CA ALA A 8 35.98 62.96 3.62
C ALA A 8 34.47 62.66 3.47
N ALA A 9 33.70 63.60 2.93
CA ALA A 9 32.27 63.42 2.69
C ALA A 9 31.99 62.32 1.65
N ILE A 10 32.78 62.25 0.58
CA ILE A 10 32.64 61.21 -0.46
C ILE A 10 32.95 59.83 0.12
N VAL A 11 34.06 59.68 0.85
CA VAL A 11 34.43 58.40 1.48
C VAL A 11 33.37 57.96 2.51
N GLY A 12 32.85 58.90 3.31
CA GLY A 12 31.74 58.65 4.22
C GLY A 12 30.48 58.16 3.51
N ALA A 13 30.10 58.82 2.41
CA ALA A 13 28.92 58.45 1.62
C ALA A 13 29.04 57.06 0.99
N PHE A 14 30.20 56.70 0.43
CA PHE A 14 30.46 55.36 -0.11
C PHE A 14 30.44 54.27 0.97
N THR A 15 30.94 54.58 2.16
CA THR A 15 30.94 53.62 3.29
C THR A 15 29.51 53.37 3.77
N VAL A 16 28.69 54.41 3.92
CA VAL A 16 27.28 54.30 4.31
C VAL A 16 26.46 53.58 3.23
N ALA A 17 26.65 53.92 1.96
CA ALA A 17 25.97 53.27 0.84
C ALA A 17 26.36 51.79 0.70
N GLY A 18 27.65 51.46 0.83
CA GLY A 18 28.15 50.08 0.82
C GLY A 18 27.60 49.25 1.98
N SER A 19 27.57 49.83 3.18
CA SER A 19 27.02 49.19 4.38
C SER A 19 25.51 48.96 4.26
N GLY A 20 24.78 49.90 3.67
CA GLY A 20 23.36 49.78 3.36
C GLY A 20 23.09 48.64 2.36
N ALA A 21 23.87 48.55 1.29
CA ALA A 21 23.73 47.49 0.29
C ALA A 21 24.02 46.09 0.87
N VAL A 22 25.05 45.96 1.70
CA VAL A 22 25.36 44.72 2.43
C VAL A 22 24.22 44.38 3.40
N GLY A 23 23.70 45.34 4.14
CA GLY A 23 22.57 45.15 5.05
C GLY A 23 21.31 44.65 4.33
N VAL A 24 20.98 45.22 3.16
CA VAL A 24 19.86 44.76 2.33
C VAL A 24 20.09 43.35 1.82
N ARG A 25 21.30 43.03 1.37
CA ARG A 25 21.64 41.68 0.87
C ARG A 25 21.55 40.64 1.99
N LEU A 26 22.11 40.93 3.17
CA LEU A 26 22.01 40.06 4.34
C LEU A 26 20.54 39.84 4.73
N ARG A 27 19.72 40.90 4.76
CA ARG A 27 18.30 40.77 5.07
C ARG A 27 17.56 39.89 4.06
N ARG A 28 17.84 40.04 2.75
CA ARG A 28 17.25 39.18 1.72
C ARG A 28 17.64 37.71 1.91
N THR A 29 18.92 37.43 2.12
CA THR A 29 19.40 36.07 2.38
C THR A 29 18.82 35.49 3.67
N SER A 30 18.64 36.28 4.73
CA SER A 30 17.98 35.83 5.96
C SER A 30 16.51 35.45 5.72
N VAL A 31 15.80 36.21 4.88
CA VAL A 31 14.41 35.89 4.50
C VAL A 31 14.35 34.62 3.66
N GLU A 32 15.22 34.48 2.66
CA GLU A 32 15.30 33.26 1.83
C GLU A 32 15.63 32.00 2.66
N LEU A 33 16.56 32.10 3.62
CA LEU A 33 16.88 31.00 4.53
C LEU A 33 15.71 30.63 5.45
N ALA A 34 14.93 31.63 5.88
CA ALA A 34 13.74 31.39 6.69
C ALA A 34 12.65 30.65 5.89
N GLU A 35 12.48 31.02 4.61
CA GLU A 35 11.56 30.37 3.67
C GLU A 35 11.97 28.93 3.37
N ILE A 36 13.23 28.70 2.98
CA ILE A 36 13.79 27.35 2.77
C ILE A 36 13.66 26.50 4.03
N GLY A 37 13.88 27.09 5.21
CA GLY A 37 13.69 26.41 6.48
C GLY A 37 12.24 26.01 6.74
N ALA A 38 11.26 26.82 6.30
CA ALA A 38 9.84 26.48 6.40
C ALA A 38 9.45 25.35 5.43
N ASP A 39 9.94 25.40 4.20
CA ASP A 39 9.70 24.36 3.20
C ASP A 39 10.31 23.02 3.60
N ASN A 40 11.54 23.04 4.13
CA ASN A 40 12.18 21.82 4.61
C ASN A 40 11.38 21.18 5.77
N ARG A 41 10.88 21.97 6.72
CA ARG A 41 10.00 21.46 7.79
C ARG A 41 8.73 20.83 7.22
N ARG A 42 8.13 21.44 6.20
CA ARG A 42 6.96 20.88 5.51
C ARG A 42 7.29 19.56 4.82
N LEU A 43 8.41 19.48 4.09
CA LEU A 43 8.84 18.26 3.42
C LEU A 43 9.14 17.13 4.40
N ILE A 44 9.79 17.42 5.54
CA ILE A 44 10.01 16.45 6.60
C ILE A 44 8.68 15.93 7.14
N ALA A 45 7.68 16.80 7.33
CA ALA A 45 6.36 16.40 7.80
C ALA A 45 5.65 15.48 6.79
N VAL A 46 5.69 15.83 5.50
CA VAL A 46 5.12 15.02 4.41
C VAL A 46 5.85 13.69 4.28
N ASN A 47 7.17 13.67 4.36
CA ASN A 47 7.93 12.43 4.28
C ASN A 47 7.63 11.51 5.47
N ALA A 48 7.57 12.06 6.68
CA ALA A 48 7.18 11.29 7.86
C ALA A 48 5.75 10.74 7.74
N GLU A 49 4.84 11.47 7.10
CA GLU A 49 3.49 10.98 6.80
C GLU A 49 3.51 9.84 5.77
N ASN A 50 4.25 9.99 4.68
CA ASN A 50 4.42 8.95 3.67
C ASN A 50 5.04 7.67 4.26
N GLU A 51 6.05 7.79 5.14
CA GLU A 51 6.65 6.65 5.83
C GLU A 51 5.64 5.92 6.73
N ARG A 52 4.78 6.67 7.45
CA ARG A 52 3.70 6.08 8.25
C ARG A 52 2.69 5.37 7.36
N MET A 53 2.26 5.98 6.26
CA MET A 53 1.33 5.37 5.31
C MET A 53 1.92 4.09 4.70
N ALA A 54 3.19 4.12 4.28
CA ALA A 54 3.88 2.97 3.73
C ALA A 54 4.01 1.83 4.76
N LYS A 55 4.26 2.17 6.04
CA LYS A 55 4.28 1.17 7.12
C LYS A 55 2.91 0.53 7.32
N SER A 56 1.85 1.33 7.42
CA SER A 56 0.49 0.81 7.58
C SER A 56 0.04 -0.03 6.38
N ALA A 57 0.41 0.36 5.16
CA ALA A 57 0.12 -0.43 3.96
C ALA A 57 0.81 -1.82 4.01
N ARG A 58 2.06 -1.88 4.47
CA ARG A 58 2.77 -3.16 4.67
C ARG A 58 2.10 -4.04 5.73
N GLU A 59 1.73 -3.47 6.86
CA GLU A 59 1.04 -4.19 7.94
C GLU A 59 -0.29 -4.78 7.46
N VAL A 60 -1.06 -4.02 6.66
CA VAL A 60 -2.30 -4.51 6.04
C VAL A 60 -2.01 -5.63 5.04
N ALA A 61 -1.02 -5.48 4.16
CA ALA A 61 -0.68 -6.49 3.18
C ALA A 61 -0.26 -7.82 3.84
N GLU A 62 0.52 -7.76 4.92
CA GLU A 62 0.93 -8.94 5.71
C GLU A 62 -0.27 -9.63 6.38
N ALA A 63 -1.19 -8.83 6.95
CA ALA A 63 -2.42 -9.36 7.55
C ALA A 63 -3.33 -10.03 6.49
N VAL A 64 -3.44 -9.43 5.31
CA VAL A 64 -4.22 -9.98 4.17
C VAL A 64 -3.60 -11.28 3.69
N GLU A 65 -2.28 -11.34 3.53
CA GLU A 65 -1.56 -12.54 3.10
C GLU A 65 -1.79 -13.70 4.07
N THR A 66 -1.59 -13.44 5.37
CA THR A 66 -1.81 -14.43 6.43
C THR A 66 -3.25 -14.92 6.48
N THR A 67 -4.21 -14.00 6.41
CA THR A 67 -5.64 -14.34 6.41
C THR A 67 -6.02 -15.15 5.18
N SER A 68 -5.54 -14.75 4.01
CA SER A 68 -5.85 -15.45 2.76
C SER A 68 -5.28 -16.87 2.75
N ALA A 69 -4.06 -17.06 3.27
CA ALA A 69 -3.48 -18.39 3.45
C ALA A 69 -4.30 -19.27 4.42
N ALA A 70 -4.81 -18.69 5.52
CA ALA A 70 -5.68 -19.40 6.44
C ALA A 70 -7.01 -19.82 5.78
N VAL A 71 -7.60 -18.96 4.94
CA VAL A 71 -8.80 -19.28 4.16
C VAL A 71 -8.51 -20.42 3.16
N ASP A 72 -7.37 -20.39 2.47
CA ASP A 72 -7.00 -21.44 1.52
C ASP A 72 -6.83 -22.80 2.22
N LEU A 73 -6.17 -22.81 3.37
CA LEU A 73 -6.01 -24.01 4.19
C LEU A 73 -7.36 -24.52 4.70
N GLY A 74 -8.19 -23.64 5.25
CA GLY A 74 -9.52 -23.99 5.73
C GLY A 74 -10.41 -24.56 4.62
N THR A 75 -10.39 -23.93 3.44
CA THR A 75 -11.10 -24.41 2.25
C THR A 75 -10.64 -25.80 1.84
N THR A 76 -9.33 -26.06 1.87
CA THR A 76 -8.76 -27.38 1.56
C THR A 76 -9.22 -28.44 2.55
N ILE A 77 -9.20 -28.13 3.85
CA ILE A 77 -9.66 -29.05 4.90
C ILE A 77 -11.14 -29.38 4.70
N VAL A 78 -11.98 -28.36 4.54
CA VAL A 78 -13.42 -28.54 4.32
C VAL A 78 -13.69 -29.35 3.05
N ALA A 79 -12.99 -29.07 1.94
CA ALA A 79 -13.13 -29.81 0.69
C ALA A 79 -12.76 -31.29 0.85
N SER A 80 -11.67 -31.57 1.56
CA SER A 80 -11.25 -32.95 1.85
C SER A 80 -12.28 -33.67 2.72
N SER A 81 -12.69 -33.06 3.84
CA SER A 81 -13.70 -33.64 4.73
C SER A 81 -15.04 -33.87 4.03
N HIS A 82 -15.47 -32.92 3.19
CA HIS A 82 -16.69 -33.05 2.39
C HIS A 82 -16.63 -34.26 1.47
N LYS A 83 -15.52 -34.46 0.75
CA LYS A 83 -15.34 -35.63 -0.15
C LYS A 83 -15.39 -36.95 0.61
N VAL A 84 -14.77 -37.03 1.80
CA VAL A 84 -14.80 -38.23 2.65
C VAL A 84 -16.22 -38.53 3.13
N ILE A 85 -16.92 -37.52 3.67
CA ILE A 85 -18.28 -37.71 4.20
C ILE A 85 -19.25 -38.05 3.07
N ALA A 86 -19.11 -37.39 1.91
CA ALA A 86 -19.95 -37.64 0.75
C ALA A 86 -19.71 -39.01 0.11
N SER A 87 -18.55 -39.65 0.30
CA SER A 87 -18.28 -40.97 -0.27
C SER A 87 -19.17 -42.05 0.35
N ILE A 88 -19.49 -41.94 1.64
CA ILE A 88 -20.27 -42.92 2.41
C ILE A 88 -21.62 -43.25 1.75
N PRO A 89 -22.52 -42.28 1.48
CA PRO A 89 -23.80 -42.59 0.84
C PRO A 89 -23.63 -43.17 -0.56
N PHE A 90 -22.66 -42.70 -1.35
CA PHE A 90 -22.44 -43.23 -2.69
C PHE A 90 -21.91 -44.66 -2.68
N GLU A 91 -21.05 -45.01 -1.72
CA GLU A 91 -20.57 -46.39 -1.51
C GLU A 91 -21.73 -47.33 -1.14
N ILE A 92 -22.64 -46.89 -0.26
CA ILE A 92 -23.86 -47.64 0.09
C ILE A 92 -24.73 -47.85 -1.15
N LEU A 93 -24.97 -46.81 -1.94
CA LEU A 93 -25.79 -46.88 -3.15
C LEU A 93 -25.13 -47.67 -4.29
N ASP A 94 -23.81 -47.70 -4.37
CA ASP A 94 -23.05 -48.50 -5.37
C ASP A 94 -23.07 -50.00 -5.03
N ALA A 95 -23.25 -50.35 -3.75
CA ALA A 95 -23.40 -51.73 -3.31
C ALA A 95 -24.76 -52.35 -3.71
N ILE A 96 -25.78 -51.52 -3.99
CA ILE A 96 -27.13 -51.96 -4.36
C ILE A 96 -27.27 -52.00 -5.89
N PRO A 97 -27.50 -53.16 -6.53
CA PRO A 97 -27.55 -53.27 -7.99
C PRO A 97 -28.57 -52.33 -8.67
N ALA A 98 -29.73 -52.12 -8.04
CA ALA A 98 -30.80 -51.28 -8.58
C ALA A 98 -30.46 -49.79 -8.64
N THR A 99 -29.51 -49.30 -7.83
CA THR A 99 -29.15 -47.87 -7.75
C THR A 99 -27.74 -47.57 -8.22
N ARG A 100 -26.93 -48.59 -8.52
CA ARG A 100 -25.51 -48.48 -8.84
C ARG A 100 -25.20 -47.47 -9.93
N ASP A 101 -25.81 -47.62 -11.10
CA ASP A 101 -25.48 -46.77 -12.25
C ASP A 101 -25.92 -45.31 -12.01
N THR A 102 -27.12 -45.12 -11.47
CA THR A 102 -27.62 -43.80 -11.07
C THR A 102 -26.74 -43.15 -10.00
N SER A 103 -26.30 -43.92 -9.00
CA SER A 103 -25.39 -43.47 -7.94
C SER A 103 -24.09 -42.91 -8.52
N ARG A 104 -23.49 -43.61 -9.49
CA ARG A 104 -22.25 -43.16 -10.15
C ARG A 104 -22.44 -41.85 -10.92
N ILE A 105 -23.56 -41.72 -11.64
CA ILE A 105 -23.89 -40.49 -12.38
C ILE A 105 -24.06 -39.33 -11.40
N VAL A 106 -24.86 -39.52 -10.35
CA VAL A 106 -25.10 -38.49 -9.33
C VAL A 106 -23.82 -38.13 -8.59
N ARG A 107 -22.96 -39.10 -8.29
CA ARG A 107 -21.64 -38.86 -7.69
C ARG A 107 -20.78 -37.97 -8.56
N GLY A 108 -20.72 -38.24 -9.87
CA GLY A 108 -19.98 -37.38 -10.80
C GLY A 108 -20.51 -35.93 -10.83
N ILE A 109 -21.83 -35.76 -10.81
CA ILE A 109 -22.46 -34.42 -10.75
C ILE A 109 -22.15 -33.73 -9.42
N HIS A 110 -22.27 -34.45 -8.31
CA HIS A 110 -21.97 -33.96 -6.98
C HIS A 110 -20.51 -33.48 -6.88
N ASP A 111 -19.56 -34.32 -7.28
CA ASP A 111 -18.14 -34.02 -7.21
C ASP A 111 -17.78 -32.84 -8.12
N GLY A 112 -18.34 -32.79 -9.33
CA GLY A 112 -18.16 -31.67 -10.24
C GLY A 112 -18.72 -30.35 -9.70
N THR A 113 -19.87 -30.39 -9.02
CA THR A 113 -20.48 -29.21 -8.39
C THR A 113 -19.66 -28.75 -7.20
N ALA A 114 -19.22 -29.67 -6.34
CA ALA A 114 -18.37 -29.36 -5.20
C ALA A 114 -17.03 -28.73 -5.65
N ASP A 115 -16.38 -29.31 -6.66
CA ASP A 115 -15.15 -28.77 -7.23
C ASP A 115 -15.35 -27.36 -7.83
N ALA A 116 -16.52 -27.06 -8.40
CA ALA A 116 -16.84 -25.72 -8.87
C ALA A 116 -16.99 -24.72 -7.71
N VAL A 117 -17.66 -25.10 -6.63
CA VAL A 117 -17.81 -24.26 -5.42
C VAL A 117 -16.46 -23.97 -4.80
N TYR A 118 -15.62 -24.98 -4.56
CA TYR A 118 -14.31 -24.77 -3.95
C TYR A 118 -13.39 -23.94 -4.85
N ARG A 119 -13.39 -24.15 -6.17
CA ARG A 119 -12.66 -23.28 -7.11
C ARG A 119 -13.14 -21.84 -7.05
N SER A 120 -14.44 -21.61 -6.92
CA SER A 120 -15.00 -20.26 -6.75
C SER A 120 -14.50 -19.60 -5.47
N ILE A 121 -14.44 -20.33 -4.35
CA ILE A 121 -13.92 -19.81 -3.08
C ILE A 121 -12.45 -19.40 -3.22
N PHE A 122 -11.61 -20.28 -3.78
CA PHE A 122 -10.21 -19.94 -4.07
C PHE A 122 -10.07 -18.74 -5.00
N GLY A 123 -10.92 -18.66 -6.04
CA GLY A 123 -10.94 -17.55 -6.99
C GLY A 123 -11.28 -16.22 -6.32
N VAL A 124 -12.29 -16.19 -5.44
CA VAL A 124 -12.67 -15.00 -4.68
C VAL A 124 -11.57 -14.59 -3.69
N ASN A 125 -11.00 -15.54 -2.95
CA ASN A 125 -9.91 -15.27 -2.01
C ASN A 125 -8.69 -14.67 -2.72
N LYS A 126 -8.33 -15.21 -3.89
CA LYS A 126 -7.27 -14.66 -4.74
C LYS A 126 -7.59 -13.26 -5.23
N ALA A 127 -8.79 -13.04 -5.76
CA ALA A 127 -9.19 -11.73 -6.27
C ALA A 127 -9.17 -10.65 -5.16
N PHE A 128 -9.57 -11.02 -3.94
CA PHE A 128 -9.50 -10.13 -2.79
C PHE A 128 -8.05 -9.75 -2.44
N ARG A 129 -7.14 -10.74 -2.40
CA ARG A 129 -5.70 -10.53 -2.20
C ARG A 129 -5.10 -9.62 -3.27
N ASP A 130 -5.39 -9.89 -4.54
CA ASP A 130 -4.88 -9.12 -5.67
C ASP A 130 -5.38 -7.66 -5.64
N ALA A 131 -6.64 -7.43 -5.26
CA ALA A 131 -7.21 -6.09 -5.14
C ALA A 131 -6.53 -5.25 -4.04
N LEU A 132 -6.13 -5.88 -2.93
CA LEU A 132 -5.48 -5.20 -1.80
C LEU A 132 -3.98 -5.00 -1.98
N ASN A 133 -3.34 -5.84 -2.81
CA ASN A 133 -1.93 -5.69 -3.15
C ASN A 133 -1.67 -4.68 -4.28
N LYS A 134 -2.72 -4.14 -4.92
CA LYS A 134 -2.56 -3.17 -6.00
C LYS A 134 -2.14 -1.80 -5.43
N PRO A 135 -1.06 -1.18 -5.94
CA PRO A 135 -0.71 0.18 -5.54
C PRO A 135 -1.85 1.15 -5.89
N PRO A 136 -2.04 2.23 -5.11
CA PRO A 136 -3.03 3.25 -5.42
C PRO A 136 -2.76 3.83 -6.82
N ALA A 137 -3.81 4.04 -7.61
CA ALA A 137 -3.69 4.56 -8.96
C ALA A 137 -3.01 5.94 -8.94
N GLY A 138 -1.89 6.10 -9.67
CA GLY A 138 -1.17 7.37 -9.83
C GLY A 138 0.23 7.45 -9.19
N THR A 139 0.89 6.32 -8.90
CA THR A 139 2.27 6.28 -8.40
C THR A 139 3.34 6.08 -9.48
N ASP A 140 3.01 6.32 -10.76
CA ASP A 140 3.90 6.19 -11.92
C ASP A 140 4.41 7.57 -12.38
#